data_AF-A0A5D6XTW9-F1
#
_entry.id   AF-A0A5D6XTW9-F1
#
_cell.length_a   1.000
_cell.length_b   1.000
_cell.length_c   1.000
_cell.angle_alpha   90.00
_cell.angle_beta   90.00
_cell.angle_gamma   90.00
#
_symmetry.space_group_name_H-M   'P 1'
#
loop_
_entity.id
_entity.type
_entity.pdbx_description
1 polymer ?
#
loop_
_entity_poly.entity_id
_entity_poly.type
_entity_poly.pdbx_seq_one_letter_code
_entity_poly.pdbx_strand_id
1 'polypeptide(L)'
;MYPPGAEVLGDLWRRWRRTRGKPTEVTGTVTQESLNTAWTSFVLRVNVEPNFLETLLLRREADRRAYGLAELMEKVCRLSWDADRGACYAHYLIDCNSCRGYRTARPGRDEMDALVNEMPLSEEERVAIGRLRRAWHPHAQARGLAHS
;
A
#
# COMPACT_ATOMS: atom_id res chain seq x y z
N MET A 1 11.91 29.23 -10.48
CA MET A 1 12.15 28.11 -9.55
C MET A 1 13.31 27.30 -10.12
N TYR A 2 14.45 27.23 -9.45
CA TYR A 2 15.58 26.43 -9.94
C TYR A 2 15.21 24.93 -9.93
N PRO A 3 15.65 24.13 -10.92
CA PRO A 3 15.45 22.69 -10.86
C PRO A 3 16.14 22.12 -9.61
N PRO A 4 15.53 21.11 -8.95
CA PRO A 4 16.14 20.50 -7.77
C PRO A 4 17.51 19.89 -8.12
N GLY A 5 18.43 19.88 -7.15
CA GLY A 5 19.72 19.20 -7.32
C GLY A 5 19.55 17.70 -7.65
N ALA A 6 20.57 17.08 -8.23
CA ALA A 6 20.50 15.70 -8.74
C ALA A 6 20.06 14.68 -7.67
N GLU A 7 20.52 14.84 -6.43
CA GLU A 7 20.13 13.99 -5.30
C GLU A 7 18.63 14.13 -4.98
N VAL A 8 18.13 15.37 -4.91
CA VAL A 8 16.72 15.67 -4.65
C VAL A 8 15.83 15.13 -5.78
N LEU A 9 16.26 15.25 -7.04
CA LEU A 9 15.57 14.64 -8.18
C LEU A 9 15.54 13.11 -8.09
N GLY A 10 16.64 12.50 -7.64
CA GLY A 10 16.72 11.07 -7.37
C GLY A 10 15.70 10.60 -6.32
N ASP A 11 15.53 11.35 -5.23
CA ASP A 11 14.54 11.04 -4.19
C ASP A 11 13.10 11.19 -4.67
N LEU A 12 12.82 12.30 -5.34
CA LEU A 12 11.50 12.57 -5.91
C LEU A 12 11.13 11.52 -6.97
N TRP A 13 12.10 11.06 -7.75
CA TRP A 13 11.93 9.95 -8.68
C TRP A 13 11.51 8.66 -7.99
N ARG A 14 12.25 8.25 -6.94
CA ARG A 14 11.94 7.03 -6.17
C ARG A 14 10.53 7.09 -5.59
N ARG A 15 10.15 8.24 -5.04
CA ARG A 15 8.82 8.53 -4.52
C ARG A 15 7.75 8.45 -5.61
N TRP A 16 7.98 9.07 -6.76
CA TRP A 16 7.08 9.01 -7.92
C TRP A 16 6.86 7.60 -8.46
N ARG A 17 7.92 6.79 -8.58
CA ARG A 17 7.81 5.36 -8.93
C ARG A 17 6.99 4.60 -7.89
N ARG A 18 7.25 4.82 -6.59
CA ARG A 18 6.53 4.18 -5.48
C ARG A 18 5.04 4.46 -5.50
N THR A 19 4.60 5.70 -5.78
CA THR A 19 3.15 6.01 -5.86
C THR A 19 2.41 5.10 -6.86
N ARG A 20 3.10 4.63 -7.90
CA ARG A 20 2.55 3.76 -8.96
C ARG A 20 2.85 2.28 -8.77
N GLY A 21 3.43 1.88 -7.63
CA GLY A 21 3.83 0.51 -7.36
C GLY A 21 4.87 -0.03 -8.35
N LYS A 22 5.72 0.84 -8.92
CA LYS A 22 6.77 0.46 -9.86
C LYS A 22 8.14 0.40 -9.15
N PRO A 23 8.99 -0.60 -9.43
CA PRO A 23 10.29 -0.75 -8.77
C PRO A 23 11.25 0.39 -9.13
N THR A 24 12.35 0.58 -8.43
CA THR A 24 13.36 1.59 -8.84
C THR A 24 14.61 0.99 -9.46
N GLU A 25 14.65 -0.34 -9.50
CA GLU A 25 15.79 -1.14 -9.92
C GLU A 25 15.36 -2.09 -11.03
N VAL A 26 16.35 -2.64 -11.72
CA VAL A 26 16.15 -3.64 -12.76
C VAL A 26 15.59 -4.91 -12.11
N THR A 27 14.57 -5.48 -12.75
CA THR A 27 13.98 -6.76 -12.34
C THR A 27 13.84 -7.66 -13.57
N GLY A 28 13.37 -8.89 -13.41
CA GLY A 28 13.09 -9.79 -14.54
C GLY A 28 12.11 -9.21 -15.60
N THR A 29 11.35 -8.17 -15.26
CA THR A 29 10.39 -7.51 -16.17
C THR A 29 10.65 -6.02 -16.39
N VAL A 30 11.60 -5.41 -15.67
CA VAL A 30 11.94 -3.99 -15.76
C VAL A 30 13.39 -3.86 -16.18
N THR A 31 13.63 -3.41 -17.41
CA THR A 31 14.97 -3.25 -17.97
C THR A 31 15.58 -1.89 -17.65
N GLN A 32 16.91 -1.75 -17.76
CA GLN A 32 17.59 -0.45 -17.61
C GLN A 32 17.04 0.60 -18.60
N GLU A 33 16.75 0.21 -19.83
CA GLU A 33 16.16 1.08 -20.84
C GLU A 33 14.77 1.60 -20.42
N SER A 34 13.94 0.73 -19.83
CA SER A 34 12.63 1.13 -19.30
C SER A 34 12.75 2.12 -18.13
N LEU A 35 13.79 1.97 -17.30
CA LEU A 35 14.08 2.90 -16.21
C LEU A 35 14.56 4.25 -16.74
N ASN A 36 15.46 4.25 -17.73
CA ASN A 36 15.95 5.48 -18.38
C ASN A 36 14.81 6.24 -19.06
N THR A 37 13.96 5.53 -19.81
CA THR A 37 12.77 6.14 -20.46
C THR A 37 11.84 6.76 -19.43
N ALA A 38 11.56 6.03 -18.36
CA ALA A 38 10.70 6.53 -17.32
C ALA A 38 11.33 7.71 -16.57
N TRP A 39 12.66 7.71 -16.35
CA TRP A 39 13.41 8.83 -15.76
C TRP A 39 13.30 10.09 -16.60
N THR A 40 13.54 9.99 -17.91
CA THR A 40 13.38 11.11 -18.85
C THR A 40 11.95 11.66 -18.80
N SER A 41 10.95 10.78 -18.80
CA SER A 41 9.54 11.19 -18.64
C SER A 41 9.30 11.93 -17.32
N PHE A 42 9.86 11.46 -16.21
CA PHE A 42 9.75 12.14 -14.93
C PHE A 42 10.37 13.54 -14.95
N VAL A 43 11.62 13.67 -15.42
CA VAL A 43 12.32 14.96 -15.47
C VAL A 43 11.56 15.95 -16.36
N LEU A 44 11.05 15.50 -17.50
CA LEU A 44 10.22 16.34 -18.38
C LEU A 44 8.97 16.87 -17.64
N ARG A 45 8.28 16.01 -16.88
CA ARG A 45 7.09 16.42 -16.12
C ARG A 45 7.43 17.38 -14.98
N VAL A 46 8.53 17.14 -14.26
CA VAL A 46 9.01 18.08 -13.22
C VAL A 46 9.28 19.46 -13.81
N ASN A 47 9.81 19.53 -15.03
CA ASN A 47 10.17 20.79 -15.66
C ASN A 47 9.01 21.52 -16.36
N VAL A 48 8.03 20.78 -16.91
CA VAL A 48 6.98 21.33 -17.77
C VAL A 48 5.64 21.45 -17.07
N GLU A 49 5.29 20.52 -16.18
CA GLU A 49 3.97 20.51 -15.53
C GLU A 49 3.95 21.39 -14.28
N PRO A 50 3.17 22.48 -14.24
CA PRO A 50 3.00 23.26 -13.03
C PRO A 50 2.39 22.38 -11.93
N ASN A 51 2.88 22.54 -10.70
CA ASN A 51 2.40 21.82 -9.51
C ASN A 51 2.55 20.28 -9.57
N PHE A 52 3.36 19.73 -10.48
CA PHE A 52 3.57 18.28 -10.55
C PHE A 52 4.11 17.70 -9.25
N LEU A 53 5.13 18.35 -8.66
CA LEU A 53 5.71 17.93 -7.38
C LEU A 53 4.71 18.08 -6.24
N GLU A 54 3.96 19.17 -6.18
CA GLU A 54 2.92 19.36 -5.17
C GLU A 54 1.84 18.27 -5.27
N THR A 55 1.37 17.99 -6.49
CA THR A 55 0.38 16.93 -6.76
C THR A 55 0.91 15.55 -6.37
N LEU A 56 2.19 15.28 -6.66
CA LEU A 56 2.87 14.05 -6.25
C LEU A 56 2.94 13.93 -4.72
N LEU A 57 3.53 14.94 -4.06
CA LEU A 57 3.88 14.92 -2.64
C LEU A 57 2.66 15.02 -1.73
N LEU A 58 1.72 15.90 -2.05
CA LEU A 58 0.57 16.19 -1.18
C LEU A 58 -0.58 15.23 -1.43
N ARG A 59 -0.92 14.98 -2.71
CA ARG A 59 -2.13 14.21 -3.03
C ARG A 59 -1.83 12.75 -3.22
N ARG A 60 -0.99 12.40 -4.20
CA ARG A 60 -0.80 10.99 -4.59
C ARG A 60 -0.16 10.15 -3.49
N GLU A 61 0.80 10.68 -2.75
CA GLU A 61 1.37 9.95 -1.62
C GLU A 61 0.40 9.84 -0.44
N ALA A 62 -0.35 10.90 -0.12
CA ALA A 62 -1.34 10.85 0.94
C ALA A 62 -2.47 9.88 0.60
N ASP A 63 -2.98 9.94 -0.63
CA ASP A 63 -3.98 9.01 -1.14
C ASP A 63 -3.47 7.58 -1.09
N ARG A 64 -2.23 7.33 -1.51
CA ARG A 64 -1.63 6.01 -1.42
C ARG A 64 -1.51 5.52 0.03
N ARG A 65 -1.05 6.37 0.96
CA ARG A 65 -1.00 6.00 2.39
C ARG A 65 -2.39 5.75 2.97
N ALA A 66 -3.40 6.46 2.49
CA ALA A 66 -4.76 6.37 3.01
C ALA A 66 -5.59 5.22 2.41
N TYR A 67 -5.32 4.84 1.15
CA TYR A 67 -6.16 3.96 0.34
C TYR A 67 -5.41 2.84 -0.39
N GLY A 68 -4.08 2.84 -0.37
CA GLY A 68 -3.28 1.77 -0.97
C GLY A 68 -3.52 0.44 -0.26
N LEU A 69 -3.78 -0.62 -1.03
CA LEU A 69 -4.12 -1.94 -0.48
C LEU A 69 -3.02 -2.44 0.47
N ALA A 70 -1.76 -2.37 0.05
CA ALA A 70 -0.62 -2.82 0.84
C ALA A 70 -0.46 -2.00 2.13
N GLU A 71 -0.58 -0.67 2.01
CA GLU A 71 -0.48 0.27 3.12
C GLU A 71 -1.62 0.06 4.14
N LEU A 72 -2.83 -0.24 3.66
CA LEU A 72 -3.97 -0.59 4.51
C LEU A 72 -3.79 -1.96 5.18
N MET A 73 -3.27 -2.96 4.47
CA MET A 73 -2.96 -4.27 5.06
C MET A 73 -1.93 -4.13 6.18
N GLU A 74 -0.85 -3.37 5.94
CA GLU A 74 0.18 -3.10 6.93
C GLU A 74 -0.40 -2.36 8.15
N LYS A 75 -1.19 -1.30 7.92
CA LYS A 75 -1.83 -0.54 8.99
C LYS A 75 -2.74 -1.42 9.85
N VAL A 76 -3.63 -2.19 9.21
CA VAL A 76 -4.54 -3.11 9.92
C VAL A 76 -3.75 -4.18 10.66
N CYS A 77 -2.69 -4.71 10.06
CA CYS A 77 -1.82 -5.70 10.70
C CYS A 77 -1.19 -5.14 11.97
N ARG A 78 -0.56 -3.96 11.88
CA ARG A 78 0.06 -3.29 13.02
C ARG A 78 -0.94 -3.04 14.14
N LEU A 79 -2.10 -2.44 13.83
CA LEU A 79 -3.11 -2.14 14.84
C LEU A 79 -3.63 -3.41 15.54
N SER A 80 -3.76 -4.52 14.82
CA SER A 80 -4.16 -5.78 15.44
C SER A 80 -3.11 -6.33 16.42
N TRP A 81 -1.82 -6.22 16.08
CA TRP A 81 -0.73 -6.61 16.97
C TRP A 81 -0.56 -5.66 18.15
N ASP A 82 -0.72 -4.35 17.94
CA ASP A 82 -0.69 -3.34 19.01
C ASP A 82 -1.82 -3.57 20.05
N ALA A 83 -2.90 -4.24 19.64
CA ALA A 83 -4.01 -4.66 20.49
C ALA A 83 -3.89 -6.13 20.96
N ASP A 84 -2.69 -6.72 20.88
CA ASP A 84 -2.36 -8.08 21.32
C ASP A 84 -3.23 -9.21 20.72
N ARG A 85 -3.84 -8.99 19.54
CA ARG A 85 -4.61 -10.06 18.86
C ARG A 85 -3.68 -11.08 18.22
N GLY A 86 -3.98 -12.36 18.42
CA GLY A 86 -3.21 -13.48 17.85
C GLY A 86 -3.21 -13.58 16.33
N ALA A 87 -4.06 -12.82 15.63
CA ALA A 87 -4.05 -12.66 14.18
C ALA A 87 -4.65 -11.30 13.78
N CYS A 88 -4.26 -10.77 12.62
CA CYS A 88 -4.83 -9.53 12.11
C CYS A 88 -5.99 -9.72 11.13
N TYR A 89 -6.87 -8.72 11.05
CA TYR A 89 -8.01 -8.74 10.14
C TYR A 89 -7.60 -8.82 8.65
N ALA A 90 -6.45 -8.24 8.29
CA ALA A 90 -5.91 -8.36 6.94
C ALA A 90 -5.47 -9.80 6.62
N HIS A 91 -5.07 -10.59 7.61
CA HIS A 91 -4.72 -12.00 7.45
C HIS A 91 -5.97 -12.85 7.21
N TYR A 92 -7.02 -12.64 8.00
CA TYR A 92 -8.36 -13.17 7.73
C TYR A 92 -8.80 -12.87 6.28
N LEU A 93 -8.78 -11.61 5.85
CA LEU A 93 -9.38 -11.18 4.60
C LEU A 93 -8.55 -11.52 3.34
N ILE A 94 -7.24 -11.30 3.37
CA ILE A 94 -6.37 -11.29 2.17
C ILE A 94 -5.07 -12.06 2.39
N ASP A 95 -4.96 -12.83 3.49
CA ASP A 95 -3.77 -13.63 3.77
C ASP A 95 -2.48 -12.79 3.86
N CYS A 96 -2.53 -11.78 4.75
CA CYS A 96 -1.46 -10.84 5.09
C CYS A 96 -0.07 -11.48 5.20
N ASN A 97 0.89 -10.92 4.46
CA ASN A 97 2.28 -11.40 4.40
C ASN A 97 3.02 -11.34 5.73
N SER A 98 2.74 -10.33 6.57
CA SER A 98 3.39 -10.19 7.87
C SER A 98 3.03 -11.37 8.79
N CYS A 99 1.73 -11.62 8.99
CA CYS A 99 1.25 -12.78 9.77
C CYS A 99 1.72 -14.12 9.18
N ARG A 100 1.73 -14.26 7.85
CA ARG A 100 2.30 -15.44 7.19
C ARG A 100 3.78 -15.63 7.51
N GLY A 101 4.55 -14.54 7.53
CA GLY A 101 5.97 -14.55 7.91
C GLY A 101 6.21 -15.04 9.34
N TYR A 102 5.29 -14.70 10.25
CA TYR A 102 5.26 -15.22 11.62
C TYR A 102 4.62 -16.60 11.77
N ARG A 103 4.23 -17.25 10.66
CA ARG A 103 3.56 -18.55 10.62
C ARG A 103 2.26 -18.60 11.43
N THR A 104 1.61 -17.46 11.62
CA THR A 104 0.26 -17.40 12.17
C THR A 104 -0.67 -18.14 11.22
N ALA A 105 -1.53 -19.01 11.76
CA ALA A 105 -2.56 -19.67 10.96
C ALA A 105 -3.58 -18.64 10.48
N ARG A 106 -4.05 -18.79 9.24
CA ARG A 106 -5.08 -17.90 8.71
C ARG A 106 -6.40 -18.16 9.44
N PRO A 107 -6.93 -17.19 10.20
CA PRO A 107 -8.17 -17.40 10.92
C PRO A 107 -9.33 -17.50 9.93
N GLY A 108 -10.28 -18.38 10.23
CA GLY A 108 -11.62 -18.38 9.65
C GLY A 108 -12.46 -17.21 10.17
N ARG A 109 -13.73 -17.15 9.74
CA ARG A 109 -14.67 -16.11 10.18
C ARG A 109 -14.92 -16.17 11.67
N ASP A 110 -15.27 -17.35 12.18
CA ASP A 110 -15.64 -17.52 13.59
C ASP A 110 -14.46 -17.24 14.54
N GLU A 111 -13.25 -17.64 14.14
CA GLU A 111 -12.01 -17.33 14.88
C GLU A 111 -11.72 -15.83 14.88
N MET A 112 -11.90 -15.15 13.74
CA MET A 112 -11.73 -13.70 13.67
C MET A 112 -12.78 -12.97 14.52
N ASP A 113 -14.03 -13.43 14.51
CA ASP A 113 -15.10 -12.86 15.33
C ASP A 113 -14.82 -13.09 16.82
N ALA A 114 -14.31 -14.25 17.22
CA ALA A 114 -13.86 -14.51 18.59
C ALA A 114 -12.73 -13.57 19.03
N LEU A 115 -11.71 -13.38 18.19
CA LEU A 115 -10.61 -12.45 18.46
C LEU A 115 -11.09 -10.99 18.60
N VAL A 116 -12.05 -10.57 17.79
CA VAL A 116 -12.65 -9.23 17.88
C VAL A 116 -13.55 -9.09 19.11
N ASN A 117 -14.23 -10.15 19.54
CA ASN A 117 -15.04 -10.12 20.75
C ASN A 117 -14.18 -10.06 22.02
N GLU A 118 -13.07 -10.80 22.05
CA GLU A 118 -12.11 -10.78 23.17
C GLU A 118 -11.37 -9.44 23.24
N MET A 119 -10.89 -8.93 22.10
CA MET A 119 -10.21 -7.65 21.98
C MET A 119 -10.96 -6.75 20.98
N PRO A 120 -11.93 -5.93 21.43
CA PRO A 120 -12.75 -5.10 20.55
C PRO A 120 -11.97 -4.15 19.64
N LEU A 121 -12.48 -3.94 18.42
CA LEU A 121 -11.86 -3.02 17.46
C LEU A 121 -12.00 -1.56 17.91
N SER A 122 -10.85 -0.86 17.96
CA SER A 122 -10.83 0.59 18.07
C SER A 122 -11.50 1.26 16.86
N GLU A 123 -11.85 2.53 17.00
CA GLU A 123 -12.43 3.30 15.89
C GLU A 123 -11.45 3.42 14.71
N GLU A 124 -10.16 3.62 15.00
CA GLU A 124 -9.13 3.69 13.97
C GLU A 124 -9.04 2.38 13.17
N GLU A 125 -9.10 1.24 13.86
CA GLU A 125 -9.12 -0.08 13.23
C GLU A 125 -10.34 -0.29 12.36
N ARG A 126 -11.54 0.05 12.86
CA ARG A 126 -12.79 -0.06 12.10
C ARG A 126 -12.72 0.75 10.81
N VAL A 127 -12.23 1.99 10.89
CA VAL A 127 -12.05 2.84 9.71
C VAL A 127 -11.03 2.25 8.73
N ALA A 128 -9.89 1.76 9.23
CA ALA A 128 -8.85 1.15 8.41
C ALA A 128 -9.34 -0.15 7.72
N ILE A 129 -10.04 -1.02 8.45
CA ILE A 129 -10.65 -2.25 7.93
C ILE A 129 -11.70 -1.91 6.86
N GLY A 130 -12.54 -0.90 7.09
CA GLY A 130 -13.52 -0.44 6.11
C GLY A 130 -12.87 0.03 4.80
N ARG A 131 -11.76 0.77 4.89
CA ARG A 131 -10.97 1.17 3.71
C ARG A 131 -10.32 -0.04 3.04
N LEU A 132 -9.77 -0.97 3.81
CA LEU A 132 -9.14 -2.19 3.32
C LEU A 132 -10.12 -3.03 2.50
N ARG A 133 -11.33 -3.27 3.02
CA ARG A 133 -12.37 -4.01 2.30
C ARG A 133 -12.72 -3.33 0.98
N ARG A 134 -12.92 -2.00 0.98
CA ARG A 134 -13.20 -1.23 -0.25
C ARG A 134 -12.07 -1.31 -1.27
N ALA A 135 -10.82 -1.25 -0.83
CA ALA A 135 -9.66 -1.41 -1.71
C ALA A 135 -9.56 -2.85 -2.25
N TRP A 136 -9.92 -3.87 -1.46
CA TRP A 136 -9.82 -5.28 -1.83
C TRP A 136 -10.91 -5.75 -2.79
N HIS A 137 -12.16 -5.29 -2.63
CA HIS A 137 -13.31 -5.78 -3.40
C HIS A 137 -13.08 -5.86 -4.93
N PRO A 138 -12.56 -4.81 -5.60
CA PRO A 138 -12.26 -4.86 -7.02
C PRO A 138 -11.22 -5.92 -7.39
N HIS A 139 -10.21 -6.13 -6.52
CA HIS A 139 -9.18 -7.15 -6.73
C HIS A 139 -9.73 -8.57 -6.55
N ALA A 140 -10.61 -8.78 -5.57
CA ALA A 140 -11.26 -10.07 -5.35
C ALA A 140 -12.16 -10.45 -6.55
N GLN A 141 -12.95 -9.49 -7.05
CA GLN A 141 -13.80 -9.68 -8.23
C GLN A 141 -12.98 -10.01 -9.48
N ALA A 142 -11.90 -9.28 -9.74
CA ALA A 142 -11.01 -9.54 -10.89
C ALA A 142 -10.32 -10.91 -10.83
N ARG A 143 -10.24 -11.54 -9.65
CA ARG A 143 -9.61 -12.86 -9.43
C ARG A 143 -10.61 -14.00 -9.26
N GLY A 144 -11.92 -13.73 -9.39
CA GLY A 144 -12.97 -14.73 -9.13
C GLY A 144 -13.04 -15.20 -7.68
N LEU A 145 -12.50 -14.41 -6.73
CA LEU A 145 -12.47 -14.71 -5.29
C LEU A 145 -13.61 -14.03 -4.53
N ALA A 146 -14.54 -13.38 -5.24
CA ALA A 146 -15.74 -12.85 -4.65
C ALA A 146 -16.68 -14.03 -4.35
N HIS A 147 -16.70 -14.49 -3.09
CA HIS A 147 -17.82 -15.10 -2.36
C HIS A 147 -17.25 -15.96 -1.21
N SER A 148 -17.23 -15.38 0.00
CA SER A 148 -17.24 -16.11 1.29
C SER A 148 -17.73 -15.14 2.38
#